data_AF-A0A0C2N6R8-F1
#
_entry.id   AF-A0A0C2N6R8-F1
#
_cell.length_a   1.000
_cell.length_b   1.000
_cell.length_c   1.000
_cell.angle_alpha   90.00
_cell.angle_beta   90.00
_cell.angle_gamma   90.00
#
_symmetry.space_group_name_H-M   'P 1'
#
loop_
_entity.id
_entity.type
_entity.pdbx_description
1 polymer ?
#
loop_
_entity_poly.entity_id
_entity_poly.type
_entity_poly.pdbx_seq_one_letter_code
_entity_poly.pdbx_strand_id
1 'polypeptide(L)'
;MILNDEISALNCILIKYREKKYKLPTVHDGNDATRVLQKFAGMGSINDLYICKSNGHNIEKSDELSVNGDFRNHLENIRQACATLSSKS
;
A
#
# COMPACT_ATOMS: atom_id res chain seq x y z
N MET A 1 2.80 -15.03 5.89
CA MET A 1 2.68 -13.56 5.85
C MET A 1 1.41 -13.17 6.58
N ILE A 2 1.50 -12.20 7.49
CA ILE A 2 0.33 -11.68 8.22
C ILE A 2 -0.08 -10.40 7.51
N LEU A 3 -1.27 -10.39 6.89
CA LEU A 3 -1.80 -9.26 6.09
C LEU A 3 -1.67 -7.90 6.79
N ASN A 4 -1.95 -7.87 8.10
CA ASN A 4 -1.89 -6.64 8.87
C ASN A 4 -0.46 -6.13 9.14
N ASP A 5 0.55 -7.01 9.12
CA ASP A 5 1.96 -6.60 9.20
C ASP A 5 2.39 -5.88 7.91
N GLU A 6 1.96 -6.39 6.75
CA GLU A 6 2.21 -5.74 5.46
C GLU A 6 1.52 -4.37 5.38
N ILE A 7 0.26 -4.29 5.84
CA ILE A 7 -0.48 -3.03 5.93
C ILE A 7 0.26 -2.05 6.84
N SER A 8 0.76 -2.51 7.98
CA SER A 8 1.53 -1.69 8.91
C SER A 8 2.82 -1.16 8.27
N ALA A 9 3.59 -2.04 7.61
CA ALA A 9 4.81 -1.68 6.90
C ALA A 9 4.55 -0.65 5.78
N LEU A 10 3.54 -0.88 4.95
CA LEU A 10 3.11 0.07 3.91
C LEU A 10 2.71 1.42 4.51
N ASN A 11 1.91 1.41 5.58
CA ASN A 11 1.46 2.62 6.27
C ASN A 11 2.64 3.41 6.86
N CYS A 12 3.70 2.74 7.33
CA CYS A 12 4.93 3.39 7.78
C CYS A 12 5.64 4.13 6.63
N ILE A 13 5.74 3.52 5.45
CA ILE A 13 6.29 4.17 4.25
C ILE A 13 5.45 5.41 3.90
N LEU A 14 4.13 5.27 3.81
CA LEU A 14 3.22 6.38 3.50
C LEU A 14 3.35 7.54 4.50
N ILE A 15 3.46 7.24 5.80
CA ILE A 15 3.65 8.27 6.83
C ILE A 15 4.99 8.96 6.67
N LYS A 16 6.07 8.20 6.45
CA LYS A 16 7.44 8.73 6.27
C LYS A 16 7.49 9.75 5.12
N TYR A 17 6.78 9.46 4.03
CA TYR A 17 6.74 10.31 2.84
C TYR A 17 5.49 11.21 2.76
N ARG A 18 4.75 11.40 3.87
CA ARG A 18 3.61 12.34 3.99
C ARG A 18 2.38 12.01 3.12
N GLU A 19 2.27 10.80 2.63
CA GLU A 19 1.16 10.30 1.79
C GLU A 19 0.04 9.62 2.60
N LYS A 20 -0.31 10.22 3.75
CA LYS A 20 -1.24 9.64 4.73
C LYS A 20 -2.65 9.39 4.19
N LYS A 21 -3.04 10.09 3.11
CA LYS A 21 -4.35 9.93 2.44
C LYS A 21 -4.54 8.52 1.86
N TYR A 22 -3.45 7.83 1.54
CA TYR A 22 -3.48 6.47 1.00
C TYR A 22 -3.43 5.37 2.05
N LYS A 23 -3.41 5.70 3.36
CA LYS A 23 -3.34 4.69 4.40
C LYS A 23 -4.45 3.64 4.27
N LEU A 24 -4.07 2.39 4.50
CA LEU A 24 -4.98 1.25 4.51
C LEU A 24 -5.39 0.94 5.96
N PRO A 25 -6.67 0.63 6.21
CA PRO A 25 -7.12 0.14 7.49
C PRO A 25 -6.64 -1.29 7.74
N THR A 26 -6.65 -1.72 9.01
CA THR A 26 -6.50 -3.12 9.41
C THR A 26 -7.64 -3.96 8.84
N VAL A 27 -7.36 -5.21 8.48
CA VAL A 27 -8.33 -6.16 7.92
C VAL A 27 -8.61 -7.28 8.93
N HIS A 28 -9.88 -7.47 9.26
CA HIS A 28 -10.33 -8.55 10.16
C HIS A 28 -11.15 -9.63 9.45
N ASP A 29 -11.84 -9.27 8.36
CA ASP A 29 -12.71 -10.18 7.60
C ASP A 29 -12.69 -9.88 6.09
N GLY A 30 -13.49 -10.61 5.31
CA GLY A 30 -13.58 -10.44 3.85
C GLY A 30 -14.22 -9.12 3.41
N ASN A 31 -15.06 -8.49 4.24
CA ASN A 31 -15.64 -7.19 3.93
C ASN A 31 -14.58 -6.09 4.03
N ASP A 32 -13.76 -6.14 5.07
CA ASP A 32 -12.59 -5.26 5.21
C ASP A 32 -11.61 -5.46 4.05
N ALA A 33 -11.34 -6.72 3.67
CA ALA A 33 -10.50 -7.03 2.53
C ALA A 33 -11.04 -6.42 1.23
N THR A 34 -12.36 -6.49 1.00
CA THR A 34 -13.01 -5.89 -0.17
C THR A 34 -12.86 -4.37 -0.18
N ARG A 35 -13.04 -3.71 0.98
CA ARG A 35 -12.82 -2.26 1.12
C ARG A 35 -11.38 -1.84 0.85
N VAL A 36 -10.42 -2.66 1.28
CA VAL A 36 -9.01 -2.44 0.96
C VAL A 36 -8.78 -2.57 -0.53
N LEU A 37 -9.28 -3.63 -1.18
CA LEU A 37 -9.15 -3.83 -2.63
C LEU A 37 -9.72 -2.68 -3.46
N GLN A 38 -10.82 -2.05 -3.01
CA GLN A 38 -11.37 -0.87 -3.68
C GLN A 38 -10.39 0.31 -3.74
N LYS A 39 -9.46 0.44 -2.79
CA LYS A 39 -8.42 1.48 -2.80
C LYS A 39 -7.32 1.25 -3.85
N PHE A 40 -7.23 0.04 -4.40
CA PHE A 40 -6.31 -0.33 -5.48
C PHE A 40 -6.91 -0.09 -6.87
N ALA A 41 -8.22 0.18 -6.96
CA ALA A 41 -8.93 0.36 -8.21
C ALA A 41 -9.11 1.84 -8.55
N GLY A 42 -9.13 2.16 -9.85
CA GLY A 42 -9.41 3.50 -10.37
C GLY A 42 -8.17 4.37 -10.57
N MET A 43 -8.39 5.49 -11.26
CA MET A 43 -7.36 6.50 -11.54
C MET A 43 -7.09 7.34 -10.28
N GLY A 44 -5.81 7.53 -9.94
CA GLY A 44 -5.38 8.20 -8.72
C GLY A 44 -5.39 7.29 -7.49
N SER A 45 -5.46 5.97 -7.70
CA SER A 45 -5.43 4.98 -6.62
C SER A 45 -4.05 4.90 -5.98
N ILE A 46 -3.92 4.11 -4.91
CA ILE A 46 -2.62 3.87 -4.27
C ILE A 46 -1.60 3.23 -5.23
N ASN A 47 -2.07 2.54 -6.28
CA ASN A 47 -1.21 1.97 -7.31
C ASN A 47 -0.56 3.02 -8.21
N ASP A 48 -1.08 4.24 -8.27
CA ASP A 48 -0.49 5.31 -9.07
C ASP A 48 0.57 6.09 -8.28
N LEU A 49 0.69 5.83 -6.97
CA LEU A 49 1.66 6.52 -6.14
C LEU A 49 3.09 6.09 -6.50
N TYR A 50 3.94 7.10 -6.67
CA TYR A 50 5.38 6.94 -6.84
C TYR A 50 6.12 7.92 -5.94
N ILE A 51 6.98 7.38 -5.07
CA ILE A 51 7.72 8.16 -4.07
C ILE A 51 9.02 8.66 -4.70
N CYS A 52 9.02 9.90 -5.17
CA CYS A 52 10.21 10.55 -5.70
C CYS A 52 10.35 12.01 -5.27
N LYS A 53 11.56 12.55 -5.42
CA LYS A 53 11.88 13.94 -5.08
C LYS A 53 11.08 14.94 -5.92
N SER A 54 10.83 14.62 -7.20
CA SER A 54 10.03 15.46 -8.11
C SER A 54 8.57 15.61 -7.68
N ASN A 55 8.04 14.63 -6.95
CA ASN A 55 6.70 14.66 -6.37
C ASN A 55 6.66 15.38 -5.00
N GLY A 56 7.77 16.00 -4.58
CA GLY A 56 7.88 16.73 -3.31
C GLY A 56 8.20 15.86 -2.09
N HIS A 57 8.54 14.58 -2.30
CA HIS A 57 8.94 13.70 -1.20
C HIS A 57 10.37 13.98 -0.74
N ASN A 58 10.59 13.88 0.57
CA ASN A 58 11.92 13.98 1.15
C ASN A 58 12.66 12.64 1.01
N ILE A 59 13.16 12.37 -0.20
CA ILE A 59 13.88 11.16 -0.58
C ILE A 59 15.07 11.52 -1.49
N GLU A 60 16.16 10.77 -1.35
CA GLU A 60 17.30 10.88 -2.26
C GLU A 60 17.08 10.03 -3.51
N LYS A 61 17.55 10.50 -4.67
CA LYS A 61 17.31 9.81 -5.96
C LYS A 61 17.83 8.37 -5.98
N SER A 62 18.92 8.10 -5.24
CA SER A 62 19.49 6.75 -5.09
C SER A 62 18.53 5.78 -4.40
N ASP A 63 17.68 6.29 -3.51
CA ASP A 63 16.81 5.48 -2.66
C ASP A 63 15.42 5.29 -3.28
N GLU A 64 15.04 6.11 -4.27
CA GLU A 64 13.73 6.06 -4.93
C GLU A 64 13.42 4.65 -5.45
N LEU A 65 14.37 4.00 -6.10
CA LEU A 65 14.14 2.68 -6.67
C LEU A 65 13.92 1.61 -5.59
N SER A 66 14.72 1.62 -4.52
CA SER A 66 14.59 0.68 -3.40
C SER A 66 13.26 0.88 -2.68
N VAL A 67 12.95 2.12 -2.30
CA VAL A 67 11.72 2.46 -1.55
C VAL A 67 10.47 2.14 -2.36
N ASN A 68 10.46 2.46 -3.66
CA ASN A 68 9.32 2.10 -4.50
C ASN A 68 9.25 0.59 -4.74
N GLY A 69 10.38 -0.13 -4.78
CA GLY A 69 10.40 -1.59 -4.81
C GLY A 69 9.71 -2.19 -3.59
N ASP A 70 10.12 -1.77 -2.39
CA ASP A 70 9.50 -2.21 -1.13
C ASP A 70 8.02 -1.85 -1.07
N PHE A 71 7.67 -0.62 -1.46
CA PHE A 71 6.29 -0.15 -1.54
C PHE A 71 5.44 -1.04 -2.46
N ARG A 72 5.94 -1.38 -3.66
CA ARG A 72 5.22 -2.23 -4.63
C ARG A 72 5.10 -3.67 -4.15
N ASN A 73 6.12 -4.20 -3.48
CA ASN A 73 6.06 -5.52 -2.85
C ASN A 73 4.96 -5.58 -1.80
N HIS A 74 4.92 -4.62 -0.86
CA HIS A 74 3.85 -4.55 0.13
C HIS A 74 2.46 -4.42 -0.50
N LEU A 75 2.31 -3.58 -1.54
CA LEU A 75 1.05 -3.46 -2.27
C LEU A 75 0.58 -4.80 -2.85
N GLU A 76 1.47 -5.52 -3.55
CA GLU A 76 1.10 -6.79 -4.18
C GLU A 76 0.77 -7.86 -3.14
N ASN A 77 1.55 -7.94 -2.07
CA ASN A 77 1.33 -8.83 -0.93
C ASN A 77 -0.06 -8.60 -0.30
N ILE A 78 -0.41 -7.34 -0.03
CA ILE A 78 -1.70 -6.96 0.53
C ILE A 78 -2.83 -7.31 -0.44
N ARG A 79 -2.67 -6.99 -1.74
CA ARG A 79 -3.67 -7.27 -2.77
C ARG A 79 -3.98 -8.76 -2.86
N GLN A 80 -2.94 -9.61 -2.93
CA GLN A 80 -3.10 -11.07 -3.01
C GLN A 80 -3.75 -11.64 -1.75
N ALA A 81 -3.33 -11.19 -0.56
CA ALA A 81 -3.90 -11.64 0.70
C ALA A 81 -5.38 -11.20 0.85
N CYS A 82 -5.71 -9.97 0.48
CA CYS A 82 -7.09 -9.48 0.50
C CYS A 82 -7.97 -10.23 -0.50
N ALA A 83 -7.50 -10.45 -1.73
CA ALA A 83 -8.26 -11.21 -2.74
C ALA A 83 -8.54 -12.66 -2.29
N THR A 84 -7.57 -13.29 -1.63
CA THR A 84 -7.74 -14.63 -1.06
C THR A 84 -8.76 -14.64 0.07
N LEU A 85 -8.75 -13.62 0.95
CA LEU A 85 -9.67 -13.52 2.07
C LEU A 85 -11.11 -13.19 1.63
N SER A 86 -11.26 -12.26 0.69
CA SER A 86 -12.57 -11.85 0.16
C SER A 86 -13.27 -12.95 -0.65
N SER A 87 -12.50 -13.88 -1.23
CA SER A 87 -13.05 -15.01 -2.00
C SER A 87 -13.52 -16.17 -1.11
N LYS A 88 -13.22 -16.14 0.20
CA LYS A 88 -13.59 -17.16 1.18
C LYS A 88 -14.77 -16.76 2.08
N SER A 89 -15.24 -15.52 1.95
CA SER A 89 -16.41 -14.97 2.66
C SER A 89 -17.65 -15.09 1.78
#